data_AF-A0A226DUY4-F1
#
_entry.id   AF-A0A226DUY4-F1
#
_cell.length_a   1.000
_cell.length_b   1.000
_cell.length_c   1.000
_cell.angle_alpha   90.00
_cell.angle_beta   90.00
_cell.angle_gamma   90.00
#
_symmetry.space_group_name_H-M   'P 1'
#
loop_
_entity.id
_entity.type
_entity.pdbx_description
1 polymer ?
#
loop_
_entity_poly.entity_id
_entity_poly.type
_entity_poly.pdbx_seq_one_letter_code
_entity_poly.pdbx_strand_id
1 'polypeptide(L)'
;MKNKISPVQPFPPPPLSTQFLETYSSTFDAYFETHPIEWDSKEEKFTINSVSHCKLYWFNTVIIFFGMTCVPTGYLIRRQFLYGANSTWTGIFFPILGFLFMSVFIFVLIVAYYASGVVALLTNLIQLEELILKESLSNPLKNVARHENLIQSLRRQNRSFVLTPFIFVGFAIFLNLCPHGLLVTELYPEILHGNGVWTVRAISFVLMSIGGLEHGQMMGLFCSFTCAITYSFERISTLAGKLQIRTKPRFHKAIQIYLQIQLISKIGRSFILTWISLLLTTTFFVIIGFNYVVIKLYGKMPVTVYVMAPYMNGVMLSTLWYLLPAFTRVNVNMAEGKERLRCRSMFVLTRNSWQRKIADSVAVGGIECGLGDYKFFMIEYDFKKDFFNKVLDNTWNLLLSFPDP
;
A
#
# COMPACT_ATOMS: atom_id res chain seq x y z
N MET A 1 -3.37 42.22 12.87
CA MET A 1 -3.42 40.77 12.63
C MET A 1 -4.88 40.33 12.60
N LYS A 2 -5.44 40.00 11.43
CA LYS A 2 -6.80 39.45 11.33
C LYS A 2 -6.73 37.97 11.70
N ASN A 3 -7.34 37.59 12.82
CA ASN A 3 -7.57 36.17 13.14
C ASN A 3 -8.39 35.57 12.00
N LYS A 4 -7.73 34.79 11.15
CA LYS A 4 -8.38 34.02 10.10
C LYS A 4 -9.20 32.96 10.85
N ILE A 5 -10.48 33.24 11.07
CA ILE A 5 -11.42 32.28 11.65
C ILE A 5 -11.39 31.08 10.70
N SER A 6 -10.75 30.00 11.14
CA SER A 6 -10.74 28.74 10.42
C SER A 6 -12.20 28.37 10.15
N PRO A 7 -12.59 28.04 8.91
CA PRO A 7 -13.96 27.63 8.63
C PRO A 7 -14.34 26.49 9.59
N VAL A 8 -15.49 26.64 10.26
CA VAL A 8 -16.03 25.62 11.15
C VAL A 8 -16.26 24.37 10.31
N GLN A 9 -15.35 23.39 10.44
CA GLN A 9 -15.46 22.16 9.69
C GLN A 9 -16.72 21.41 10.13
N PRO A 10 -17.47 20.82 9.18
CA PRO A 10 -18.67 20.07 9.49
C PRO A 10 -18.33 18.89 10.42
N PHE A 11 -19.15 18.70 11.45
CA PHE A 11 -19.08 17.56 12.36
C PHE A 11 -20.34 16.71 12.16
N PRO A 12 -20.22 15.38 12.02
CA PRO A 12 -19.00 14.56 12.12
C PRO A 12 -18.07 14.72 10.89
N PRO A 13 -16.73 14.58 11.07
CA PRO A 13 -15.81 14.52 9.95
C PRO A 13 -16.09 13.29 9.07
N PRO A 14 -15.85 13.37 7.76
CA PRO A 14 -16.07 12.24 6.86
C PRO A 14 -15.24 11.01 7.26
N PRO A 15 -15.67 9.80 6.86
CA PRO A 15 -14.88 8.58 7.02
C PRO A 15 -13.47 8.75 6.43
N LEU A 16 -12.46 8.10 7.02
CA LEU A 16 -11.10 8.19 6.48
C LEU A 16 -10.96 7.43 5.15
N SER A 17 -11.60 6.28 5.06
CA SER A 17 -11.61 5.44 3.86
C SER A 17 -12.13 6.20 2.64
N THR A 18 -13.25 6.92 2.76
CA THR A 18 -13.79 7.73 1.66
C THR A 18 -12.80 8.82 1.23
N GLN A 19 -12.22 9.55 2.18
CA GLN A 19 -11.22 10.59 1.87
C GLN A 19 -9.98 10.05 1.14
N PHE A 20 -9.47 8.87 1.53
CA PHE A 20 -8.33 8.26 0.83
C PHE A 20 -8.71 7.79 -0.57
N LEU A 21 -9.88 7.17 -0.74
CA LEU A 21 -10.38 6.70 -2.03
C LEU A 21 -10.74 7.84 -2.98
N GLU A 22 -11.22 8.97 -2.45
CA GLU A 22 -11.41 10.22 -3.19
C GLU A 22 -10.10 10.78 -3.75
N THR A 23 -8.97 10.63 -3.04
CA THR A 23 -7.69 11.10 -3.59
C THR A 23 -7.25 10.31 -4.82
N TYR A 24 -7.62 9.03 -4.90
CA TYR A 24 -7.38 8.19 -6.07
C TYR A 24 -8.33 8.57 -7.20
N SER A 25 -9.64 8.49 -6.96
CA SER A 25 -10.67 8.72 -7.97
C SER A 25 -10.59 10.10 -8.62
N SER A 26 -10.40 11.15 -7.81
CA SER A 26 -10.22 12.53 -8.32
C SER A 26 -9.00 12.73 -9.22
N THR A 27 -8.07 11.79 -9.24
CA THR A 27 -6.86 11.86 -10.07
C THR A 27 -6.88 10.91 -11.25
N PHE A 28 -7.38 9.68 -11.09
CA PHE A 28 -7.27 8.66 -12.13
C PHE A 28 -8.58 8.42 -12.88
N ASP A 29 -9.74 8.48 -12.21
CA ASP A 29 -11.03 8.19 -12.87
C ASP A 29 -11.43 9.28 -13.89
N ALA A 30 -10.85 10.48 -13.77
CA ALA A 30 -11.10 11.59 -14.70
C ALA A 30 -10.29 11.51 -16.02
N TYR A 31 -9.22 10.71 -16.08
CA TYR A 31 -8.26 10.75 -17.19
C TYR A 31 -8.06 9.40 -17.89
N PHE A 32 -8.47 8.30 -17.27
CA PHE A 32 -8.22 6.94 -17.78
C PHE A 32 -9.53 6.20 -18.08
N GLU A 33 -9.43 5.14 -18.88
CA GLU A 33 -10.56 4.31 -19.29
C GLU A 33 -11.29 3.73 -18.06
N THR A 34 -12.62 3.71 -18.06
CA THR A 34 -13.43 3.27 -16.90
C THR A 34 -12.98 1.90 -16.39
N HIS A 35 -12.44 1.88 -15.18
CA HIS A 35 -11.85 0.69 -14.61
C HIS A 35 -12.90 -0.30 -14.13
N PRO A 36 -12.57 -1.59 -14.09
CA PRO A 36 -13.51 -2.58 -13.60
C PRO A 36 -13.77 -2.50 -12.09
N ILE A 37 -12.96 -1.74 -11.35
CA ILE A 37 -13.19 -1.34 -9.96
C ILE A 37 -12.98 0.18 -9.91
N GLU A 38 -14.04 0.92 -9.63
CA GLU A 38 -14.01 2.37 -9.53
C GLU A 38 -14.65 2.80 -8.21
N TRP A 39 -14.19 3.93 -7.66
CA TRP A 39 -14.82 4.56 -6.51
C TRP A 39 -15.77 5.65 -7.01
N ASP A 40 -17.08 5.39 -6.95
CA ASP A 40 -18.07 6.40 -7.26
C ASP A 40 -18.10 7.44 -6.13
N SER A 41 -17.45 8.57 -6.36
CA SER A 41 -17.40 9.70 -5.42
C SER A 41 -18.77 10.33 -5.15
N LYS A 42 -19.78 10.14 -6.01
CA LYS A 42 -21.13 10.68 -5.81
C LYS A 42 -21.96 9.77 -4.92
N GLU A 43 -21.87 8.46 -5.16
CA GLU A 43 -22.61 7.44 -4.42
C GLU A 43 -21.87 6.91 -3.19
N GLU A 44 -20.61 7.30 -3.00
CA GLU A 44 -19.68 6.82 -1.98
C GLU A 44 -19.61 5.28 -1.92
N LYS A 45 -19.58 4.65 -3.10
CA LYS A 45 -19.61 3.19 -3.26
C LYS A 45 -18.63 2.75 -4.33
N PHE A 46 -18.15 1.52 -4.19
CA PHE A 46 -17.43 0.87 -5.27
C PHE A 46 -18.40 0.38 -6.32
N THR A 47 -18.12 0.73 -7.58
CA THR A 47 -18.77 0.16 -8.75
C THR A 47 -17.86 -0.92 -9.34
N ILE A 48 -18.47 -2.06 -9.69
CA ILE A 48 -17.78 -3.15 -10.39
C ILE A 48 -18.59 -3.48 -11.64
N ASN A 49 -18.03 -3.25 -12.83
CA ASN A 49 -18.69 -3.55 -14.11
C ASN A 49 -19.03 -5.05 -14.24
N SER A 50 -18.09 -5.94 -13.86
CA SER A 50 -18.33 -7.34 -13.48
C SER A 50 -17.03 -7.97 -12.96
N VAL A 51 -17.12 -8.97 -12.08
CA VAL A 51 -15.92 -9.64 -11.51
C VAL A 51 -15.06 -10.31 -12.59
N SER A 52 -15.69 -10.93 -13.59
CA SER A 52 -14.98 -11.59 -14.69
C SER A 52 -14.26 -10.60 -15.59
N HIS A 53 -14.89 -9.45 -15.90
CA HIS A 53 -14.27 -8.39 -16.68
C HIS A 53 -13.10 -7.75 -15.90
N CYS A 54 -13.22 -7.61 -14.58
CA CYS A 54 -12.14 -7.14 -13.73
C CYS A 54 -10.89 -8.02 -13.81
N LYS A 55 -11.08 -9.34 -13.70
CA LYS A 55 -9.98 -10.30 -13.77
C LYS A 55 -9.31 -10.26 -15.14
N LEU A 56 -10.10 -10.23 -16.21
CA LEU A 56 -9.60 -10.27 -17.58
C LEU A 56 -8.87 -8.97 -17.96
N TYR A 57 -9.41 -7.81 -17.58
CA TYR A 57 -8.77 -6.52 -17.82
C TYR A 57 -7.39 -6.44 -17.16
N TRP A 58 -7.33 -6.75 -15.85
CA TRP A 58 -6.04 -6.72 -15.16
C TRP A 58 -5.12 -7.78 -15.74
N PHE A 59 -5.58 -9.01 -15.98
CA PHE A 59 -4.78 -10.07 -16.63
C PHE A 59 -4.20 -9.69 -18.01
N ASN A 60 -4.92 -8.90 -18.80
CA ASN A 60 -4.39 -8.41 -20.08
C ASN A 60 -3.36 -7.30 -19.87
N THR A 61 -3.69 -6.33 -19.00
CA THR A 61 -2.76 -5.25 -18.59
C THR A 61 -1.47 -5.85 -18.03
N VAL A 62 -1.60 -6.93 -17.26
CA VAL A 62 -0.52 -7.75 -16.72
C VAL A 62 0.37 -8.28 -17.82
N ILE A 63 -0.20 -9.03 -18.76
CA ILE A 63 0.60 -9.72 -19.78
C ILE A 63 1.33 -8.69 -20.63
N ILE A 64 0.63 -7.62 -21.00
CA ILE A 64 1.17 -6.55 -21.83
C ILE A 64 2.27 -5.82 -21.08
N PHE A 65 2.04 -5.39 -19.83
CA PHE A 65 3.03 -4.67 -19.04
C PHE A 65 4.23 -5.55 -18.68
N PHE A 66 4.01 -6.80 -18.25
CA PHE A 66 5.06 -7.77 -17.96
C PHE A 66 5.88 -8.09 -19.21
N GLY A 67 5.22 -8.28 -20.35
CA GLY A 67 5.88 -8.44 -21.65
C GLY A 67 6.79 -7.26 -21.97
N MET A 68 6.28 -6.03 -21.84
CA MET A 68 7.03 -4.82 -22.17
C MET A 68 8.15 -4.48 -21.17
N THR A 69 8.04 -4.86 -19.90
CA THR A 69 9.00 -4.44 -18.85
C THR A 69 9.91 -5.57 -18.36
N CYS A 70 9.37 -6.78 -18.20
CA CYS A 70 10.10 -7.91 -17.64
C CYS A 70 10.88 -8.69 -18.70
N VAL A 71 10.43 -8.75 -19.96
CA VAL A 71 11.22 -9.44 -21.02
C VAL A 71 12.57 -8.76 -21.25
N PRO A 72 12.65 -7.43 -21.40
CA PRO A 72 13.94 -6.77 -21.53
C PRO A 72 14.80 -6.90 -20.26
N THR A 73 14.20 -6.80 -19.07
CA THR A 73 14.93 -6.98 -17.80
C THR A 73 15.46 -8.40 -17.65
N GLY A 74 14.67 -9.41 -17.99
CA GLY A 74 15.07 -10.82 -17.98
C GLY A 74 16.16 -11.10 -19.01
N TYR A 75 16.12 -10.45 -20.18
CA TYR A 75 17.21 -10.51 -21.16
C TYR A 75 18.51 -9.92 -20.58
N LEU A 76 18.47 -8.74 -19.96
CA LEU A 76 19.64 -8.12 -19.32
C LEU A 76 20.22 -9.00 -18.20
N ILE A 77 19.37 -9.59 -17.35
CA ILE A 77 19.80 -10.52 -16.30
C ILE A 77 20.45 -11.75 -16.92
N ARG A 78 19.78 -12.41 -17.87
CA ARG A 78 20.30 -13.59 -18.55
C ARG A 78 21.66 -13.31 -19.19
N ARG A 79 21.82 -12.16 -19.83
CA ARG A 79 23.08 -11.76 -20.47
C ARG A 79 24.19 -11.52 -19.45
N GLN A 80 23.88 -10.91 -18.30
CA GLN A 80 24.84 -10.75 -17.22
C GLN A 80 25.35 -12.11 -16.73
N PHE A 81 24.45 -13.07 -16.54
CA PHE A 81 24.80 -14.42 -16.08
C PHE A 81 25.59 -15.22 -17.12
N LEU A 82 25.21 -15.15 -18.40
CA LEU A 82 25.82 -15.98 -19.43
C LEU A 82 27.14 -15.41 -20.00
N TYR A 83 27.26 -14.09 -20.07
CA TYR A 83 28.34 -13.44 -20.81
C TYR A 83 29.13 -12.41 -20.01
N GLY A 84 28.70 -12.08 -18.77
CA GLY A 84 29.35 -11.05 -17.96
C GLY A 84 29.39 -9.66 -18.62
N ALA A 85 28.54 -9.43 -19.62
CA ALA A 85 28.68 -8.33 -20.57
C ALA A 85 28.02 -7.02 -20.12
N ASN A 86 27.23 -7.03 -19.04
CA ASN A 86 26.57 -5.83 -18.54
C ASN A 86 27.33 -5.25 -17.35
N SER A 87 27.20 -3.94 -17.15
CA SER A 87 27.72 -3.30 -15.94
C SER A 87 27.04 -3.89 -14.70
N THR A 88 27.82 -4.26 -13.69
CA THR A 88 27.33 -4.98 -12.48
C THR A 88 26.13 -4.30 -11.82
N TRP A 89 26.07 -2.96 -11.85
CA TRP A 89 24.95 -2.21 -11.29
C TRP A 89 23.61 -2.49 -11.98
N THR A 90 23.59 -2.71 -13.29
CA THR A 90 22.35 -3.03 -14.02
C THR A 90 21.77 -4.38 -13.61
N GLY A 91 22.64 -5.36 -13.36
CA GLY A 91 22.28 -6.70 -12.91
C GLY A 91 21.78 -6.75 -11.46
N ILE A 92 21.86 -5.65 -10.71
CA ILE A 92 21.38 -5.55 -9.31
C ILE A 92 20.20 -4.58 -9.22
N PHE A 93 20.33 -3.38 -9.80
CA PHE A 93 19.33 -2.32 -9.67
C PHE A 93 18.01 -2.64 -10.37
N PHE A 94 18.05 -3.12 -11.62
CA PHE A 94 16.83 -3.43 -12.36
C PHE A 94 16.03 -4.61 -11.76
N PRO A 95 16.66 -5.68 -11.25
CA PRO A 95 15.93 -6.70 -10.48
C PRO A 95 15.21 -6.16 -9.25
N ILE A 96 15.84 -5.27 -8.47
CA ILE A 96 15.20 -4.66 -7.28
C ILE A 96 13.98 -3.83 -7.69
N LEU A 97 14.14 -3.00 -8.73
CA LEU A 97 13.05 -2.19 -9.27
C LEU A 97 11.92 -3.06 -9.85
N GLY A 98 12.29 -4.11 -10.59
CA GLY A 98 11.36 -5.09 -11.12
C GLY A 98 10.57 -5.79 -10.01
N PHE A 99 11.24 -6.18 -8.92
CA PHE A 99 10.58 -6.79 -7.76
C PHE A 99 9.58 -5.83 -7.09
N LEU A 100 9.92 -4.54 -6.97
CA LEU A 100 8.99 -3.52 -6.49
C LEU A 100 7.75 -3.40 -7.40
N PHE A 101 7.96 -3.28 -8.72
CA PHE A 101 6.87 -3.17 -9.68
C PHE A 101 5.99 -4.42 -9.69
N MET A 102 6.60 -5.61 -9.68
CA MET A 102 5.91 -6.89 -9.59
C MET A 102 5.08 -7.02 -8.32
N SER A 103 5.51 -6.43 -7.21
CA SER A 103 4.77 -6.48 -5.95
C SER A 103 3.48 -5.65 -6.01
N VAL A 104 3.56 -4.41 -6.51
CA VAL A 104 2.38 -3.54 -6.72
C VAL A 104 1.39 -4.20 -7.68
N PHE A 105 1.94 -4.81 -8.70
CA PHE A 105 1.22 -5.57 -9.68
C PHE A 105 0.48 -6.80 -9.08
N ILE A 106 1.18 -7.63 -8.30
CA ILE A 106 0.58 -8.77 -7.60
C ILE A 106 -0.52 -8.28 -6.65
N PHE A 107 -0.33 -7.13 -6.01
CA PHE A 107 -1.38 -6.52 -5.19
C PHE A 107 -2.65 -6.23 -6.00
N VAL A 108 -2.54 -5.61 -7.17
CA VAL A 108 -3.72 -5.32 -8.02
C VAL A 108 -4.41 -6.61 -8.45
N LEU A 109 -3.65 -7.66 -8.79
CA LEU A 109 -4.21 -8.99 -9.06
C LEU A 109 -4.95 -9.58 -7.86
N ILE A 110 -4.39 -9.43 -6.65
CA ILE A 110 -5.04 -9.88 -5.41
C ILE A 110 -6.34 -9.10 -5.18
N VAL A 111 -6.34 -7.77 -5.40
CA VAL A 111 -7.55 -6.94 -5.31
C VAL A 111 -8.59 -7.41 -6.32
N ALA A 112 -8.21 -7.65 -7.57
CA ALA A 112 -9.11 -8.15 -8.60
C ALA A 112 -9.64 -9.56 -8.29
N TYR A 113 -8.80 -10.43 -7.73
CA TYR A 113 -9.19 -11.79 -7.34
C TYR A 113 -10.21 -11.78 -6.19
N TYR A 114 -9.99 -10.94 -5.19
CA TYR A 114 -10.85 -10.77 -4.02
C TYR A 114 -11.84 -9.60 -4.13
N ALA A 115 -12.15 -9.12 -5.34
CA ALA A 115 -12.86 -7.86 -5.56
C ALA A 115 -14.16 -7.73 -4.73
N SER A 116 -15.00 -8.78 -4.70
CA SER A 116 -16.23 -8.79 -3.90
C SER A 116 -15.96 -8.68 -2.39
N GLY A 117 -14.95 -9.40 -1.88
CA GLY A 117 -14.55 -9.35 -0.48
C GLY A 117 -13.94 -8.01 -0.10
N VAL A 118 -13.16 -7.39 -0.99
CA VAL A 118 -12.55 -6.07 -0.77
C VAL A 118 -13.61 -4.97 -0.75
N VAL A 119 -14.57 -4.99 -1.67
CA VAL A 119 -15.69 -4.04 -1.68
C VAL A 119 -16.55 -4.21 -0.42
N ALA A 120 -16.87 -5.44 -0.04
CA ALA A 120 -17.60 -5.71 1.20
C ALA A 120 -16.82 -5.22 2.43
N LEU A 121 -15.50 -5.46 2.50
CA LEU A 121 -14.64 -4.99 3.57
C LEU A 121 -14.69 -3.46 3.69
N LEU A 122 -14.44 -2.73 2.61
CA LEU A 122 -14.40 -1.27 2.62
C LEU A 122 -15.77 -0.65 2.93
N THR A 123 -16.84 -1.19 2.36
CA THR A 123 -18.21 -0.74 2.63
C THR A 123 -18.56 -0.91 4.11
N ASN A 124 -18.28 -2.08 4.68
CA ASN A 124 -18.54 -2.32 6.09
C ASN A 124 -17.64 -1.49 7.01
N LEU A 125 -16.38 -1.22 6.62
CA LEU A 125 -15.50 -0.30 7.36
C LEU A 125 -16.07 1.12 7.40
N ILE A 126 -16.53 1.64 6.27
CA ILE A 126 -17.18 2.97 6.18
C ILE A 126 -18.41 3.02 7.10
N GLN A 127 -19.32 2.06 6.95
CA GLN A 127 -20.55 2.01 7.73
C GLN A 127 -20.28 1.89 9.24
N LEU A 128 -19.30 1.09 9.63
CA LEU A 128 -18.91 0.94 11.03
C LEU A 128 -18.26 2.21 11.58
N GLU A 129 -17.38 2.85 10.80
CA GLU A 129 -16.75 4.11 11.18
C GLU A 129 -17.82 5.20 11.40
N GLU A 130 -18.78 5.34 10.50
CA GLU A 130 -19.91 6.25 10.66
C GLU A 130 -20.75 5.94 11.90
N LEU A 131 -21.08 4.67 12.14
CA LEU A 131 -21.88 4.24 13.29
C LEU A 131 -21.17 4.62 14.60
N ILE A 132 -19.87 4.37 14.68
CA ILE A 132 -19.08 4.71 15.86
C ILE A 132 -18.95 6.23 16.02
N LEU A 133 -18.79 6.97 14.92
CA LEU A 133 -18.76 8.43 14.96
C LEU A 133 -20.09 9.00 15.47
N LYS A 134 -21.22 8.52 14.95
CA LYS A 134 -22.59 8.84 15.40
C LYS A 134 -22.78 8.54 16.89
N GLU A 135 -22.24 7.43 17.39
CA GLU A 135 -22.33 7.11 18.81
C GLU A 135 -21.41 7.98 19.68
N SER A 136 -20.23 8.29 19.17
CA SER A 136 -19.24 9.11 19.85
C SER A 136 -19.61 10.59 19.93
N LEU A 137 -20.49 11.09 19.06
CA LEU A 137 -21.04 12.45 19.10
C LEU A 137 -21.67 12.81 20.46
N SER A 138 -22.18 11.83 21.21
CA SER A 138 -22.70 12.01 22.56
C SER A 138 -21.63 12.40 23.60
N ASN A 139 -20.35 12.23 23.29
CA ASN A 139 -19.22 12.71 24.08
C ASN A 139 -18.16 13.27 23.12
N PRO A 140 -18.05 14.60 22.93
CA PRO A 140 -17.20 15.17 21.90
C PRO A 140 -15.75 14.68 22.04
N LEU A 141 -15.37 13.69 21.23
CA LEU A 141 -14.00 13.22 21.11
C LEU A 141 -13.25 14.29 20.32
N LYS A 142 -12.78 15.33 21.00
CA LYS A 142 -11.96 16.39 20.41
C LYS A 142 -10.65 15.88 19.77
N ASN A 143 -10.26 14.64 20.06
CA ASN A 143 -8.98 14.04 19.67
C ASN A 143 -9.13 12.84 18.70
N VAL A 144 -10.02 12.93 17.71
CA VAL A 144 -10.02 11.96 16.61
C VAL A 144 -8.92 12.34 15.63
N ALA A 145 -7.98 11.42 15.36
CA ALA A 145 -6.92 11.65 14.38
C ALA A 145 -7.54 11.85 12.99
N ARG A 146 -7.26 13.00 12.37
CA ARG A 146 -7.83 13.39 11.06
C ARG A 146 -6.91 13.11 9.87
N HIS A 147 -5.63 12.84 10.13
CA HIS A 147 -4.62 12.54 9.10
C HIS A 147 -4.61 13.51 7.90
N GLU A 148 -5.02 14.77 8.08
CA GLU A 148 -5.18 15.74 6.98
C GLU A 148 -3.88 15.92 6.17
N ASN A 149 -2.73 15.96 6.83
CA ASN A 149 -1.43 16.06 6.18
C ASN A 149 -1.13 14.84 5.29
N LEU A 150 -1.52 13.64 5.71
CA LEU A 150 -1.32 12.41 4.93
C LEU A 150 -2.24 12.40 3.70
N ILE A 151 -3.51 12.78 3.87
CA ILE A 151 -4.48 12.88 2.76
C ILE A 151 -4.01 13.92 1.75
N GLN A 152 -3.55 15.09 2.20
CA GLN A 152 -2.98 16.11 1.32
C GLN A 152 -1.71 15.63 0.62
N SER A 153 -0.85 14.88 1.32
CA SER A 153 0.36 14.29 0.74
C SER A 153 0.01 13.29 -0.37
N LEU A 154 -0.92 12.37 -0.11
CA LEU A 154 -1.39 11.40 -1.12
C LEU A 154 -2.02 12.09 -2.32
N ARG A 155 -2.83 13.13 -2.11
CA ARG A 155 -3.41 13.92 -3.21
C ARG A 155 -2.34 14.57 -4.07
N ARG A 156 -1.27 15.11 -3.47
CA ARG A 156 -0.13 15.66 -4.22
C ARG A 156 0.65 14.56 -4.95
N GLN A 157 0.88 13.43 -4.28
CA GLN A 157 1.61 12.30 -4.82
C GLN A 157 0.89 11.67 -6.03
N ASN A 158 -0.42 11.45 -5.93
CA ASN A 158 -1.23 10.90 -7.04
C ASN A 158 -1.15 11.82 -8.27
N ARG A 159 -1.25 13.14 -8.09
CA ARG A 159 -1.08 14.09 -9.21
C ARG A 159 0.31 14.01 -9.82
N SER A 160 1.34 13.87 -8.98
CA SER A 160 2.71 13.67 -9.47
C SER A 160 2.82 12.38 -10.28
N PHE A 161 2.16 11.29 -9.89
CA PHE A 161 2.17 10.02 -10.62
C PHE A 161 1.63 10.10 -12.06
N VAL A 162 0.86 11.11 -12.43
CA VAL A 162 0.42 11.31 -13.82
C VAL A 162 1.56 11.88 -14.68
N LEU A 163 2.32 12.85 -14.16
CA LEU A 163 3.39 13.53 -14.91
C LEU A 163 4.73 12.76 -14.86
N THR A 164 4.94 12.04 -13.76
CA THR A 164 6.20 11.36 -13.43
C THR A 164 6.60 10.32 -14.49
N PRO A 165 5.69 9.50 -15.05
CA PRO A 165 6.00 8.55 -16.12
C PRO A 165 6.62 9.20 -17.36
N PHE A 166 6.06 10.30 -17.86
CA PHE A 166 6.60 10.98 -19.05
C PHE A 166 8.01 11.50 -18.80
N ILE A 167 8.24 12.07 -17.61
CA ILE A 167 9.55 12.60 -17.22
C ILE A 167 10.55 11.44 -17.12
N PHE A 168 10.24 10.38 -16.37
CA PHE A 168 11.15 9.25 -16.21
C PHE A 168 11.43 8.52 -17.52
N VAL A 169 10.43 8.31 -18.37
CA VAL A 169 10.61 7.65 -19.66
C VAL A 169 11.43 8.53 -20.61
N GLY A 170 11.18 9.84 -20.63
CA GLY A 170 11.99 10.81 -21.37
C GLY A 170 13.45 10.78 -20.93
N PHE A 171 13.70 10.82 -19.61
CA PHE A 171 15.04 10.67 -19.05
C PHE A 171 15.67 9.31 -19.38
N ALA A 172 14.91 8.22 -19.28
CA ALA A 172 15.41 6.89 -19.59
C ALA A 172 15.83 6.76 -21.05
N ILE A 173 15.10 7.38 -21.98
CA ILE A 173 15.46 7.37 -23.40
C ILE A 173 16.66 8.28 -23.68
N PHE A 174 16.69 9.48 -23.08
CA PHE A 174 17.80 10.41 -23.22
C PHE A 174 19.12 9.80 -22.70
N LEU A 175 19.06 9.08 -21.58
CA LEU A 175 20.21 8.42 -20.95
C LEU A 175 20.51 7.03 -21.54
N ASN A 176 19.81 6.60 -22.59
CA ASN A 176 19.91 5.24 -23.16
C ASN A 176 19.69 4.11 -22.12
N LEU A 177 18.89 4.37 -21.09
CA LEU A 177 18.47 3.39 -20.06
C LEU A 177 17.19 2.64 -20.45
N CYS A 178 16.57 3.02 -21.57
CA CYS A 178 15.41 2.32 -22.11
C CYS A 178 15.78 0.88 -22.49
N PRO A 179 15.17 -0.15 -21.88
CA PRO A 179 15.50 -1.54 -22.18
C PRO A 179 15.21 -1.91 -23.64
N HIS A 180 14.16 -1.34 -24.24
CA HIS A 180 13.85 -1.50 -25.65
C HIS A 180 14.94 -0.89 -26.54
N GLY A 181 15.40 0.31 -26.22
CA GLY A 181 16.48 0.97 -26.93
C GLY A 181 17.77 0.14 -26.92
N LEU A 182 18.15 -0.37 -25.75
CA LEU A 182 19.33 -1.25 -25.59
C LEU A 182 19.20 -2.53 -26.43
N LEU A 183 18.07 -3.22 -26.31
CA LEU A 183 17.82 -4.48 -27.00
C LEU A 183 17.80 -4.30 -28.53
N VAL A 184 17.25 -3.18 -28.99
CA VAL A 184 17.15 -2.83 -30.41
C VAL A 184 18.51 -2.46 -31.00
N THR A 185 19.31 -1.65 -30.31
CA THR A 185 20.68 -1.32 -30.75
C THR A 185 21.58 -2.55 -30.84
N GLU A 186 21.29 -3.58 -30.04
CA GLU A 186 22.09 -4.80 -29.98
C GLU A 186 21.66 -5.85 -31.01
N LEU A 187 20.36 -6.06 -31.21
CA LEU A 187 19.86 -7.09 -32.15
C LEU A 187 19.96 -6.65 -33.61
N TYR A 188 19.86 -5.35 -33.89
CA TYR A 188 19.77 -4.84 -35.27
C TYR A 188 20.69 -3.64 -35.52
N PRO A 189 21.99 -3.72 -35.22
CA PRO A 189 22.91 -2.59 -35.35
C PRO A 189 22.96 -2.04 -36.78
N GLU A 190 22.87 -2.91 -37.79
CA GLU A 190 23.00 -2.57 -39.22
C GLU A 190 21.74 -1.93 -39.82
N ILE A 191 20.55 -2.28 -39.30
CA ILE A 191 19.25 -1.79 -39.82
C ILE A 191 18.94 -0.39 -39.27
N LEU A 192 19.56 -0.02 -38.16
CA LEU A 192 19.25 1.17 -37.39
C LEU A 192 20.33 2.24 -37.52
N HIS A 193 20.77 2.51 -38.74
CA HIS A 193 21.54 3.73 -38.99
C HIS A 193 20.59 4.90 -39.35
N GLY A 194 20.88 6.09 -38.80
CA GLY A 194 20.12 7.31 -39.08
C GLY A 194 18.73 7.37 -38.41
N ASN A 195 17.69 7.66 -39.19
CA ASN A 195 16.34 7.98 -38.68
C ASN A 195 15.61 6.79 -38.03
N GLY A 196 16.04 5.55 -38.31
CA GLY A 196 15.44 4.35 -37.71
C GLY A 196 15.58 4.31 -36.19
N VAL A 197 16.72 4.74 -35.64
CA VAL A 197 16.97 4.78 -34.18
C VAL A 197 15.95 5.66 -33.48
N TRP A 198 15.73 6.86 -34.02
CA TRP A 198 14.80 7.83 -33.45
C TRP A 198 13.35 7.35 -33.54
N THR A 199 13.00 6.64 -34.60
CA THR A 199 11.68 6.01 -34.74
C THR A 199 11.45 4.97 -33.65
N VAL A 200 12.40 4.06 -33.43
CA VAL A 200 12.25 3.04 -32.37
C VAL A 200 12.30 3.64 -30.97
N ARG A 201 13.11 4.68 -30.74
CA ARG A 201 13.10 5.42 -29.48
C ARG A 201 11.76 6.12 -29.24
N ALA A 202 11.16 6.72 -30.27
CA ALA A 202 9.85 7.35 -30.17
C ALA A 202 8.75 6.31 -29.85
N ILE A 203 8.76 5.16 -30.52
CA ILE A 203 7.84 4.05 -30.21
C ILE A 203 8.04 3.57 -28.76
N SER A 204 9.30 3.40 -28.35
CA SER A 204 9.63 3.00 -26.97
C SER A 204 9.18 4.03 -25.95
N PHE A 205 9.27 5.33 -26.26
CA PHE A 205 8.77 6.42 -25.41
C PHE A 205 7.27 6.28 -25.20
N VAL A 206 6.52 6.10 -26.27
CA VAL A 206 5.06 5.96 -26.21
C VAL A 206 4.68 4.73 -25.39
N LEU A 207 5.24 3.55 -25.71
CA LEU A 207 4.91 2.30 -25.00
C LEU A 207 5.29 2.36 -23.52
N MET A 208 6.48 2.86 -23.19
CA MET A 208 6.90 2.97 -21.79
C MET A 208 6.13 4.04 -21.03
N SER A 209 5.70 5.12 -21.69
CA SER A 209 4.85 6.14 -21.05
C SER A 209 3.49 5.57 -20.71
N ILE A 210 2.87 4.82 -21.63
CA ILE A 210 1.62 4.10 -21.36
C ILE A 210 1.82 3.14 -20.17
N GLY A 211 2.83 2.28 -20.22
CA GLY A 211 3.12 1.37 -19.11
C GLY A 211 3.42 2.11 -17.79
N GLY A 212 4.13 3.22 -17.84
CA GLY A 212 4.44 4.03 -16.67
C GLY A 212 3.20 4.70 -16.06
N LEU A 213 2.24 5.13 -16.89
CA LEU A 213 0.95 5.65 -16.44
C LEU A 213 0.12 4.56 -15.75
N GLU A 214 0.00 3.39 -16.39
CA GLU A 214 -0.66 2.22 -15.81
C GLU A 214 -0.03 1.84 -14.46
N HIS A 215 1.30 1.83 -14.39
CA HIS A 215 2.00 1.57 -13.13
C HIS A 215 1.75 2.66 -12.08
N GLY A 216 1.77 3.93 -12.48
CA GLY A 216 1.47 5.07 -11.59
C GLY A 216 0.07 4.98 -11.00
N GLN A 217 -0.89 4.51 -11.80
CA GLN A 217 -2.24 4.24 -11.35
C GLN A 217 -2.31 3.04 -10.39
N MET A 218 -1.70 1.91 -10.72
CA MET A 218 -1.64 0.74 -9.82
C MET A 218 -1.01 1.11 -8.47
N MET A 219 0.02 1.96 -8.49
CA MET A 219 0.66 2.49 -7.28
C MET A 219 -0.29 3.42 -6.51
N GLY A 220 -1.02 4.30 -7.18
CA GLY A 220 -2.04 5.15 -6.57
C GLY A 220 -3.15 4.33 -5.89
N LEU A 221 -3.62 3.26 -6.54
CA LEU A 221 -4.58 2.31 -5.99
C LEU A 221 -3.99 1.61 -4.76
N PHE A 222 -2.77 1.10 -4.86
CA PHE A 222 -2.05 0.45 -3.76
C PHE A 222 -1.92 1.34 -2.53
N CYS A 223 -1.45 2.58 -2.70
CA CYS A 223 -1.32 3.54 -1.60
C CYS A 223 -2.68 3.88 -0.99
N SER A 224 -3.69 4.15 -1.82
CA SER A 224 -5.01 4.58 -1.34
C SER A 224 -5.74 3.47 -0.61
N PHE A 225 -5.71 2.24 -1.12
CA PHE A 225 -6.30 1.08 -0.45
C PHE A 225 -5.57 0.75 0.84
N THR A 226 -4.23 0.77 0.81
CA THR A 226 -3.39 0.55 2.00
C THR A 226 -3.74 1.54 3.09
N CYS A 227 -3.80 2.84 2.77
CA CYS A 227 -4.16 3.88 3.74
C CYS A 227 -5.62 3.76 4.20
N ALA A 228 -6.57 3.55 3.29
CA ALA A 228 -7.99 3.41 3.62
C ALA A 228 -8.22 2.29 4.63
N ILE A 229 -7.69 1.09 4.37
CA ILE A 229 -7.90 -0.07 5.25
C ILE A 229 -7.17 0.15 6.58
N THR A 230 -5.88 0.49 6.53
CA THR A 230 -5.04 0.59 7.74
C THR A 230 -5.56 1.65 8.70
N TYR A 231 -5.78 2.87 8.20
CA TYR A 231 -6.15 4.00 9.06
C TYR A 231 -7.62 3.97 9.47
N SER A 232 -8.53 3.37 8.67
CA SER A 232 -9.89 3.11 9.15
C SER A 232 -9.88 2.09 10.29
N PHE A 233 -9.12 0.99 10.20
CA PHE A 233 -8.98 0.05 11.33
C PHE A 233 -8.35 0.72 12.57
N GLU A 234 -7.31 1.53 12.39
CA GLU A 234 -6.69 2.29 13.49
C GLU A 234 -7.71 3.24 14.15
N ARG A 235 -8.45 4.00 13.35
CA ARG A 235 -9.46 4.95 13.85
C ARG A 235 -10.61 4.21 14.54
N ILE A 236 -11.17 3.18 13.92
CA ILE A 236 -12.26 2.36 14.48
C ILE A 236 -11.82 1.74 15.81
N SER A 237 -10.65 1.10 15.88
CA SER A 237 -10.14 0.50 17.12
C SER A 237 -9.90 1.55 18.21
N THR A 238 -9.33 2.71 17.86
CA THR A 238 -9.12 3.84 18.79
C THR A 238 -10.44 4.35 19.35
N LEU A 239 -11.45 4.52 18.50
CA LEU A 239 -12.77 5.01 18.91
C LEU A 239 -13.52 3.96 19.74
N ALA A 240 -13.51 2.71 19.32
CA ALA A 240 -14.12 1.59 20.03
C ALA A 240 -13.51 1.40 21.43
N GLY A 241 -12.19 1.56 21.56
CA GLY A 241 -11.50 1.51 22.85
C GLY A 241 -11.87 2.64 23.81
N LYS A 242 -12.45 3.75 23.31
CA LYS A 242 -12.84 4.94 24.09
C LYS A 242 -14.34 5.02 24.39
N LEU A 243 -15.15 4.06 23.93
CA LEU A 243 -16.60 4.06 24.17
C LEU A 243 -16.93 4.04 25.68
N GLN A 244 -17.93 4.82 26.08
CA GLN A 244 -18.34 4.90 27.48
C GLN A 244 -19.28 3.75 27.87
N ILE A 245 -18.74 2.82 28.66
CA ILE A 245 -19.46 1.62 29.12
C ILE A 245 -20.08 1.83 30.52
N ARG A 246 -20.82 2.92 30.74
CA ARG A 246 -21.39 3.22 32.08
C ARG A 246 -22.73 2.54 32.35
N THR A 247 -23.50 2.27 31.31
CA THR A 247 -24.88 1.77 31.41
C THR A 247 -25.01 0.44 30.68
N LYS A 248 -25.90 -0.45 31.14
CA LYS A 248 -26.22 -1.73 30.47
C LYS A 248 -26.47 -1.61 28.95
N PRO A 249 -27.30 -0.67 28.43
CA PRO A 249 -27.49 -0.53 26.99
C PRO A 249 -26.20 -0.16 26.25
N ARG A 250 -25.41 0.79 26.77
CA ARG A 250 -24.10 1.15 26.21
C ARG A 250 -23.08 0.00 26.24
N PHE A 251 -23.13 -0.87 27.24
CA PHE A 251 -22.31 -2.09 27.28
C PHE A 251 -22.66 -3.06 26.16
N HIS A 252 -23.95 -3.31 25.93
CA HIS A 252 -24.39 -4.18 24.82
C HIS A 252 -23.99 -3.58 23.47
N LYS A 253 -24.16 -2.27 23.30
CA LYS A 253 -23.76 -1.59 22.07
C LYS A 253 -22.25 -1.64 21.84
N ALA A 254 -21.44 -1.47 22.89
CA ALA A 254 -20.00 -1.64 22.80
C ALA A 254 -19.64 -3.05 22.35
N ILE A 255 -20.21 -4.10 22.96
CA ILE A 255 -19.98 -5.49 22.52
C ILE A 255 -20.38 -5.69 21.06
N GLN A 256 -21.55 -5.20 20.65
CA GLN A 256 -21.99 -5.28 19.25
C GLN A 256 -20.96 -4.67 18.30
N ILE A 257 -20.38 -3.51 18.65
CA ILE A 257 -19.32 -2.87 17.87
C ILE A 257 -18.07 -3.77 17.80
N TYR A 258 -17.62 -4.37 18.92
CA TYR A 258 -16.48 -5.29 18.88
C TYR A 258 -16.75 -6.54 18.03
N LEU A 259 -17.95 -7.10 18.11
CA LEU A 259 -18.35 -8.24 17.27
C LEU A 259 -18.42 -7.85 15.79
N GLN A 260 -18.90 -6.65 15.48
CA GLN A 260 -18.89 -6.11 14.12
C GLN A 260 -17.46 -5.94 13.60
N ILE A 261 -16.53 -5.42 14.41
CA ILE A 261 -15.11 -5.32 14.03
C ILE A 261 -14.57 -6.71 13.66
N GLN A 262 -14.82 -7.73 14.50
CA GLN A 262 -14.36 -9.10 14.23
C GLN A 262 -14.98 -9.69 12.96
N LEU A 263 -16.28 -9.44 12.74
CA LEU A 263 -16.99 -9.91 11.55
C LEU A 263 -16.40 -9.26 10.29
N ILE A 264 -16.13 -7.96 10.32
CA ILE A 264 -15.51 -7.22 9.21
C ILE A 264 -14.09 -7.72 8.96
N SER A 265 -13.29 -7.91 10.01
CA SER A 265 -11.96 -8.52 9.90
C SER A 265 -12.01 -9.92 9.31
N LYS A 266 -13.10 -10.69 9.53
CA LYS A 266 -13.30 -12.01 8.94
C LYS A 266 -13.69 -11.95 7.46
N ILE A 267 -14.54 -11.00 7.05
CA ILE A 267 -14.95 -10.82 5.64
C ILE A 267 -13.73 -10.60 4.73
N GLY A 268 -12.81 -9.74 5.15
CA GLY A 268 -11.61 -9.39 4.39
C GLY A 268 -10.36 -10.20 4.75
N ARG A 269 -10.47 -11.25 5.57
CA ARG A 269 -9.32 -11.85 6.25
C ARG A 269 -8.24 -12.34 5.29
N SER A 270 -8.62 -13.16 4.31
CA SER A 270 -7.67 -13.79 3.38
C SER A 270 -6.97 -12.74 2.51
N PHE A 271 -7.69 -11.68 2.14
CA PHE A 271 -7.14 -10.51 1.45
C PHE A 271 -6.14 -9.76 2.33
N ILE A 272 -6.54 -9.39 3.56
CA ILE A 272 -5.69 -8.61 4.48
C ILE A 272 -4.40 -9.37 4.81
N LEU A 273 -4.50 -10.67 5.14
CA LEU A 273 -3.36 -11.54 5.41
C LEU A 273 -2.33 -11.48 4.29
N THR A 274 -2.80 -11.72 3.06
CA THR A 274 -1.95 -11.80 1.86
C THR A 274 -1.37 -10.43 1.50
N TRP A 275 -2.18 -9.37 1.53
CA TRP A 275 -1.76 -8.01 1.22
C TRP A 275 -0.66 -7.52 2.17
N ILE A 276 -0.80 -7.76 3.47
CA ILE A 276 0.18 -7.31 4.46
C ILE A 276 1.47 -8.13 4.36
N SER A 277 1.35 -9.44 4.13
CA SER A 277 2.53 -10.27 3.86
C SER A 277 3.30 -9.78 2.64
N LEU A 278 2.59 -9.44 1.55
CA LEU A 278 3.19 -8.85 0.35
C LEU A 278 3.86 -7.52 0.67
N LEU A 279 3.15 -6.57 1.29
CA LEU A 279 3.68 -5.25 1.66
C LEU A 279 4.97 -5.34 2.49
N LEU A 280 4.97 -6.17 3.54
CA LEU A 280 6.13 -6.34 4.43
C LEU A 280 7.31 -7.02 3.72
N THR A 281 7.03 -8.04 2.91
CA THR A 281 8.07 -8.74 2.14
C THR A 281 8.69 -7.83 1.08
N THR A 282 7.86 -7.08 0.36
CA THR A 282 8.30 -6.12 -0.65
C THR A 282 9.18 -5.05 -0.04
N THR A 283 8.69 -4.39 1.03
CA THR A 283 9.45 -3.34 1.72
C THR A 283 10.77 -3.86 2.26
N PHE A 284 10.79 -5.07 2.85
CA PHE A 284 12.00 -5.70 3.36
C PHE A 284 13.09 -5.87 2.28
N PHE A 285 12.77 -6.56 1.18
CA PHE A 285 13.74 -6.80 0.11
C PHE A 285 14.17 -5.52 -0.60
N VAL A 286 13.25 -4.59 -0.83
CA VAL A 286 13.54 -3.34 -1.53
C VAL A 286 14.47 -2.44 -0.70
N ILE A 287 14.26 -2.34 0.62
CA ILE A 287 15.12 -1.55 1.51
C ILE A 287 16.52 -2.17 1.57
N ILE A 288 16.64 -3.48 1.77
CA ILE A 288 17.93 -4.19 1.79
C ILE A 288 18.67 -3.99 0.46
N GLY A 289 17.97 -4.21 -0.65
CA GLY A 289 18.53 -4.08 -1.99
C GLY A 289 19.03 -2.66 -2.28
N PHE A 290 18.24 -1.63 -1.99
CA PHE A 290 18.66 -0.25 -2.22
C PHE A 290 19.75 0.22 -1.24
N ASN A 291 19.74 -0.22 0.02
CA ASN A 291 20.87 0.02 0.93
C ASN A 291 22.17 -0.54 0.36
N TYR A 292 22.14 -1.78 -0.14
CA TYR A 292 23.29 -2.40 -0.78
C TYR A 292 23.76 -1.63 -2.02
N VAL A 293 22.83 -1.22 -2.90
CA VAL A 293 23.15 -0.39 -4.08
C VAL A 293 23.84 0.91 -3.67
N VAL A 294 23.29 1.62 -2.69
CA VAL A 294 23.81 2.93 -2.26
C VAL A 294 25.23 2.82 -1.68
N ILE A 295 25.51 1.76 -0.91
CA ILE A 295 26.80 1.57 -0.25
C ILE A 295 27.84 0.98 -1.22
N LYS A 296 27.49 -0.12 -1.90
CA LYS A 296 28.45 -0.94 -2.67
C LYS A 296 28.69 -0.43 -4.09
N LEU A 297 27.72 0.26 -4.69
CA LEU A 297 27.80 0.74 -6.08
C LEU A 297 28.10 2.24 -6.18
N TYR A 298 28.52 2.88 -5.08
CA TYR A 298 28.98 4.26 -5.10
C TYR A 298 30.14 4.45 -6.09
N GLY A 299 30.02 5.42 -6.98
CA GLY A 299 31.00 5.69 -8.05
C GLY A 299 31.00 4.70 -9.22
N LYS A 300 30.28 3.57 -9.13
CA LYS A 300 30.17 2.54 -10.19
C LYS A 300 28.90 2.67 -11.05
N MET A 301 27.97 3.51 -10.61
CA MET A 301 26.67 3.74 -11.23
C MET A 301 26.57 5.17 -11.76
N PRO A 302 25.85 5.43 -12.87
CA PRO A 302 25.59 6.80 -13.31
C PRO A 302 24.94 7.61 -12.19
N VAL A 303 25.42 8.84 -11.97
CA VAL A 303 24.99 9.70 -10.83
C VAL A 303 23.46 9.86 -10.78
N THR A 304 22.81 9.97 -11.95
CA THR A 304 21.35 10.09 -12.05
C THR A 304 20.62 8.89 -11.45
N VAL A 305 21.09 7.67 -11.73
CA VAL A 305 20.48 6.44 -11.21
C VAL A 305 20.90 6.20 -9.75
N TYR A 306 22.12 6.61 -9.38
CA TYR A 306 22.59 6.57 -8.01
C TYR A 306 21.72 7.41 -7.08
N VAL A 307 21.29 8.61 -7.49
CA VAL A 307 20.39 9.48 -6.70
C VAL A 307 18.98 8.89 -6.55
N MET A 308 18.53 8.06 -7.49
CA MET A 308 17.22 7.41 -7.42
C MET A 308 17.15 6.35 -6.31
N ALA A 309 18.22 5.59 -6.08
CA ALA A 309 18.25 4.54 -5.05
C ALA A 309 17.98 5.04 -3.61
N PRO A 310 18.67 6.07 -3.07
CA PRO A 310 18.41 6.58 -1.73
C PRO A 310 17.04 7.26 -1.64
N TYR A 311 16.55 7.87 -2.73
CA TYR A 311 15.20 8.42 -2.79
C TYR A 311 14.15 7.31 -2.62
N MET A 312 14.22 6.26 -3.44
CA MET A 312 13.29 5.14 -3.37
C MET A 312 13.35 4.45 -2.01
N ASN A 313 14.55 4.24 -1.46
CA ASN A 313 14.73 3.71 -0.12
C ASN A 313 14.07 4.59 0.95
N GLY A 314 14.29 5.91 0.90
CA GLY A 314 13.68 6.87 1.81
C GLY A 314 12.15 6.87 1.75
N VAL A 315 11.57 6.73 0.55
CA VAL A 315 10.11 6.59 0.36
C VAL A 315 9.60 5.30 1.01
N MET A 316 10.29 4.17 0.81
CA MET A 316 9.91 2.88 1.39
C MET A 316 10.02 2.90 2.92
N LEU A 317 11.10 3.46 3.46
CA LEU A 317 11.29 3.65 4.90
C LEU A 317 10.22 4.56 5.50
N SER A 318 9.89 5.66 4.84
CA SER A 318 8.84 6.58 5.28
C SER A 318 7.47 5.90 5.31
N THR A 319 7.16 5.14 4.26
CA THR A 319 5.92 4.36 4.17
C THR A 319 5.81 3.38 5.32
N LEU A 320 6.86 2.60 5.57
CA LEU A 320 6.92 1.63 6.67
C LEU A 320 6.84 2.31 8.05
N TRP A 321 7.51 3.46 8.20
CA TRP A 321 7.51 4.26 9.42
C TRP A 321 6.12 4.72 9.83
N TYR A 322 5.24 5.03 8.87
CA TYR A 322 3.86 5.43 9.14
C TYR A 322 2.90 4.24 9.27
N LEU A 323 3.08 3.17 8.48
CA LEU A 323 2.18 2.01 8.48
C LEU A 323 2.38 1.08 9.67
N LEU A 324 3.63 0.75 10.05
CA LEU A 324 3.88 -0.17 11.16
C LEU A 324 3.26 0.30 12.49
N PRO A 325 3.41 1.57 12.91
CA PRO A 325 2.75 2.05 14.13
C PRO A 325 1.22 2.03 14.04
N ALA A 326 0.64 2.16 12.85
CA ALA A 326 -0.80 2.04 12.69
C ALA A 326 -1.22 0.58 12.92
N PHE A 327 -0.49 -0.38 12.34
CA PHE A 327 -0.75 -1.81 12.53
C PHE A 327 -0.65 -2.25 13.99
N THR A 328 0.41 -1.83 14.69
CA THR A 328 0.58 -2.15 16.11
C THR A 328 -0.49 -1.49 16.98
N ARG A 329 -0.87 -0.24 16.68
CA ARG A 329 -1.94 0.47 17.39
C ARG A 329 -3.28 -0.23 17.28
N VAL A 330 -3.62 -0.84 16.14
CA VAL A 330 -4.87 -1.62 16.03
C VAL A 330 -4.93 -2.71 17.10
N ASN A 331 -3.86 -3.50 17.22
CA ASN A 331 -3.78 -4.59 18.18
C ASN A 331 -3.83 -4.07 19.64
N VAL A 332 -3.00 -3.07 19.96
CA VAL A 332 -2.95 -2.47 21.30
C VAL A 332 -4.31 -1.87 21.70
N ASN A 333 -4.95 -1.11 20.82
CA ASN A 333 -6.24 -0.48 21.09
C ASN A 333 -7.35 -1.52 21.29
N MET A 334 -7.34 -2.62 20.52
CA MET A 334 -8.30 -3.71 20.69
C MET A 334 -8.07 -4.46 22.00
N ALA A 335 -6.82 -4.69 22.39
CA ALA A 335 -6.46 -5.33 23.66
C ALA A 335 -6.87 -4.46 24.86
N GLU A 336 -6.50 -3.17 24.85
CA GLU A 336 -6.91 -2.21 25.88
C GLU A 336 -8.43 -2.06 25.95
N GLY A 337 -9.08 -2.03 24.79
CA GLY A 337 -10.53 -1.95 24.66
C GLY A 337 -11.24 -3.14 25.31
N LYS A 338 -10.74 -4.35 25.06
CA LYS A 338 -11.21 -5.57 25.73
C LYS A 338 -10.99 -5.50 27.25
N GLU A 339 -9.81 -5.08 27.70
CA GLU A 339 -9.55 -5.00 29.14
C GLU A 339 -10.45 -3.97 29.81
N ARG A 340 -10.75 -2.84 29.16
CA ARG A 340 -11.74 -1.87 29.66
C ARG A 340 -13.15 -2.44 29.74
N LEU A 341 -13.57 -3.24 28.76
CA LEU A 341 -14.84 -3.98 28.82
C LEU A 341 -14.87 -4.91 30.04
N ARG A 342 -13.76 -5.63 30.27
CA ARG A 342 -13.59 -6.56 31.39
C ARG A 342 -13.61 -5.85 32.75
N CYS A 343 -12.74 -4.87 32.98
CA CYS A 343 -12.66 -4.13 34.25
C CYS A 343 -13.97 -3.39 34.56
N ARG A 344 -14.61 -2.74 33.58
CA ARG A 344 -15.87 -2.02 33.86
C ARG A 344 -17.05 -2.95 34.12
N SER A 345 -17.05 -4.14 33.50
CA SER A 345 -18.02 -5.17 33.88
C SER A 345 -17.86 -5.61 35.34
N MET A 346 -16.64 -5.54 35.88
CA MET A 346 -16.32 -5.88 37.27
C MET A 346 -16.75 -4.77 38.26
N PHE A 347 -16.43 -3.50 37.97
CA PHE A 347 -16.64 -2.40 38.92
C PHE A 347 -18.05 -1.80 38.93
N VAL A 348 -18.71 -1.69 37.76
CA VAL A 348 -20.00 -0.98 37.64
C VAL A 348 -21.20 -1.92 37.72
N LEU A 349 -21.01 -3.20 37.40
CA LEU A 349 -22.07 -4.19 37.19
C LEU A 349 -21.86 -5.42 38.10
N THR A 350 -21.51 -5.16 39.37
CA THR A 350 -20.99 -6.02 40.46
C THR A 350 -21.67 -7.38 40.74
N ARG A 351 -22.56 -7.89 39.87
CA ARG A 351 -23.25 -9.19 40.06
C ARG A 351 -23.51 -10.02 38.80
N ASN A 352 -23.28 -9.53 37.58
CA ASN A 352 -23.62 -10.29 36.37
C ASN A 352 -22.43 -11.08 35.82
N SER A 353 -22.27 -12.32 36.31
CA SER A 353 -21.33 -13.32 35.76
C SER A 353 -21.47 -13.49 34.24
N TRP A 354 -22.67 -13.30 33.71
CA TRP A 354 -22.98 -13.36 32.28
C TRP A 354 -22.27 -12.29 31.45
N GLN A 355 -22.29 -11.03 31.87
CA GLN A 355 -21.66 -9.93 31.12
C GLN A 355 -20.14 -10.08 31.07
N ARG A 356 -19.56 -10.58 32.16
CA ARG A 356 -18.14 -10.95 32.23
C ARG A 356 -17.81 -12.07 31.24
N LYS A 357 -18.61 -13.15 31.21
CA LYS A 357 -18.43 -14.24 30.23
C LYS A 357 -18.45 -13.73 28.79
N ILE A 358 -19.36 -12.81 28.47
CA ILE A 358 -19.42 -12.20 27.13
C ILE A 358 -18.17 -11.35 26.84
N ALA A 359 -17.74 -10.50 27.78
CA ALA A 359 -16.54 -9.67 27.59
C ALA A 359 -15.28 -10.54 27.43
N ASP A 360 -15.15 -11.61 28.20
CA ASP A 360 -14.03 -12.56 28.12
C ASP A 360 -14.04 -13.32 26.78
N SER A 361 -15.22 -13.62 26.21
CA SER A 361 -15.36 -14.31 24.91
C SER A 361 -15.03 -13.45 23.69
N VAL A 362 -14.95 -12.12 23.82
CA VAL A 362 -14.52 -11.24 22.73
C VAL A 362 -13.03 -11.49 22.46
N ALA A 363 -12.69 -12.07 21.31
CA ALA A 363 -11.29 -12.18 20.87
C ALA A 363 -10.63 -10.79 20.69
N VAL A 364 -9.35 -10.69 21.04
CA VAL A 364 -8.56 -9.49 20.72
C VAL A 364 -8.30 -9.52 19.22
N GLY A 365 -8.81 -8.52 18.50
CA GLY A 365 -8.55 -8.37 17.08
C GLY A 365 -7.14 -7.81 16.87
N GLY A 366 -6.42 -8.38 15.91
CA GLY A 366 -5.10 -7.93 15.51
C GLY A 366 -4.95 -7.99 14.00
N ILE A 367 -3.92 -7.32 13.50
CA ILE A 367 -3.56 -7.41 12.09
C ILE A 367 -2.67 -8.64 11.91
N GLU A 368 -3.23 -9.63 11.22
CA GLU A 368 -2.58 -10.90 10.94
C GLU A 368 -1.82 -10.83 9.61
N CYS A 369 -0.70 -11.54 9.53
CA CYS A 369 0.10 -11.71 8.31
C CYS A 369 0.08 -13.18 7.88
N GLY A 370 -0.08 -13.44 6.59
CA GLY A 370 -0.15 -14.81 6.08
C GLY A 370 -0.40 -14.90 4.58
N LEU A 371 -0.78 -16.09 4.13
CA LEU A 371 -1.10 -16.37 2.73
C LEU A 371 -2.44 -17.10 2.64
N GLY A 372 -3.41 -16.50 1.95
CA GLY A 372 -4.77 -17.03 1.90
C GLY A 372 -5.37 -17.12 3.31
N ASP A 373 -5.79 -18.32 3.72
CA ASP A 373 -6.36 -18.56 5.06
C ASP A 373 -5.32 -18.99 6.11
N TYR A 374 -4.06 -19.17 5.71
CA TYR A 374 -2.98 -19.59 6.61
C TYR A 374 -2.32 -18.38 7.26
N LYS A 375 -2.45 -18.28 8.58
CA LYS A 375 -1.77 -17.28 9.42
C LYS A 375 -0.34 -17.72 9.69
N PHE A 376 0.63 -16.87 9.35
CA PHE A 376 2.03 -17.09 9.73
C PHE A 376 2.37 -16.42 11.06
N PHE A 377 2.00 -15.16 11.22
CA PHE A 377 2.25 -14.40 12.45
C PHE A 377 1.25 -13.25 12.61
N MET A 378 1.29 -12.58 13.75
CA MET A 378 0.51 -11.38 14.05
C MET A 378 1.46 -10.21 14.31
N ILE A 379 1.09 -9.00 13.88
CA ILE A 379 1.92 -7.83 14.13
C ILE A 379 1.74 -7.40 15.60
N GLU A 380 2.82 -7.54 16.36
CA GLU A 380 2.91 -7.18 17.78
C GLU A 380 3.72 -5.90 17.98
N TYR A 381 3.72 -5.36 19.21
CA TYR A 381 4.35 -4.09 19.54
C TYR A 381 5.86 -4.05 19.18
N ASP A 382 6.58 -5.13 19.47
CA ASP A 382 8.02 -5.23 19.24
C ASP A 382 8.39 -5.50 17.77
N PHE A 383 7.42 -5.84 16.93
CA PHE A 383 7.64 -6.20 15.52
C PHE A 383 8.36 -5.09 14.75
N LYS A 384 8.10 -3.81 15.06
CA LYS A 384 8.77 -2.68 14.40
C LYS A 384 10.29 -2.74 14.61
N LYS A 385 10.72 -2.96 15.85
CA LYS A 385 12.15 -3.02 16.20
C LYS A 385 12.80 -4.23 15.53
N ASP A 386 12.15 -5.38 15.62
CA ASP A 386 12.66 -6.62 15.03
C ASP A 386 12.75 -6.55 13.51
N PHE A 387 11.79 -5.90 12.85
CA PHE A 387 11.81 -5.70 11.40
C PHE A 387 13.03 -4.88 10.98
N PHE A 388 13.29 -3.73 11.61
CA PHE A 388 14.43 -2.89 11.27
C PHE A 388 15.77 -3.54 11.60
N ASN A 389 15.85 -4.29 12.71
CA ASN A 389 17.05 -5.08 13.02
C ASN A 389 17.32 -6.11 11.92
N LYS A 390 16.30 -6.86 11.49
CA LYS A 390 16.45 -7.83 10.39
C LYS A 390 16.86 -7.16 9.09
N VAL A 391 16.33 -5.98 8.78
CA VAL A 391 16.76 -5.21 7.59
C VAL A 391 18.24 -4.87 7.68
N LEU A 392 18.72 -4.39 8.83
CA LEU A 392 20.13 -4.06 9.02
C LEU A 392 21.02 -5.31 8.94
N ASP A 393 20.66 -6.38 9.65
CA ASP A 393 21.41 -7.63 9.66
C ASP A 393 21.53 -8.24 8.25
N ASN A 394 20.43 -8.26 7.49
CA ASN A 394 20.45 -8.77 6.12
C ASN A 394 21.17 -7.83 5.16
N THR A 395 21.12 -6.51 5.39
CA THR A 395 21.95 -5.55 4.63
C THR A 395 23.43 -5.83 4.86
N TRP A 396 23.85 -6.03 6.12
CA TRP A 396 25.24 -6.38 6.45
C TRP A 396 25.67 -7.71 5.85
N ASN A 397 24.84 -8.74 6.00
CA ASN A 397 25.11 -10.05 5.41
C ASN A 397 25.28 -9.95 3.89
N LEU A 398 24.44 -9.16 3.22
CA LEU A 398 24.53 -8.94 1.78
C LEU A 398 25.83 -8.19 1.39
N LEU A 399 26.22 -7.17 2.15
CA LEU A 399 27.46 -6.42 1.93
C LEU A 399 28.73 -7.26 2.15
N LEU A 400 28.69 -8.21 3.09
CA LEU A 400 29.81 -9.10 3.42
C LEU A 400 29.90 -10.31 2.47
N SER A 401 28.75 -10.81 2.01
CA SER A 401 28.68 -12.02 1.19
C SER A 401 29.09 -11.80 -0.27
N PHE A 402 28.89 -10.59 -0.80
CA PHE A 402 29.26 -10.25 -2.17
C PHE A 402 30.53 -9.39 -2.19
N PRO A 403 31.67 -9.89 -2.72
CA PRO A 403 32.92 -9.13 -2.82
C PRO A 403 32.76 -7.89 -3.70
N ASP A 404 33.73 -6.96 -3.63
CA ASP A 404 33.69 -5.74 -4.45
C ASP A 404 33.55 -6.08 -5.95
N PRO A 405 32.50 -5.56 -6.63
CA PRO A 405 32.23 -5.91 -8.02
C PRO A 405 33.17 -5.28 -9.02
#